data_AF-A0A645CSY4-F1
#
_entry.id   AF-A0A645CSY4-F1
#
_cell.length_a   1.000
_cell.length_b   1.000
_cell.length_c   1.000
_cell.angle_alpha   90.00
_cell.angle_beta   90.00
_cell.angle_gamma   90.00
#
_symmetry.space_group_name_H-M   'P 1'
#
loop_
_entity.id
_entity.type
_entity.pdbx_description
1 polymer ?
#
loop_
_entity_poly.entity_id
_entity_poly.type
_entity_poly.pdbx_seq_one_letter_code
_entity_poly.pdbx_strand_id
1 'polypeptide(L)'
;MIDKAIAKINAEMQKDPGNAYLEIIGHYLIDRCADDLTAARIAAGDKSLGGAWNAIMSEARKTAKNQTAVLSSEAVFDTVDRYFGIVRDTGKRQSTARSVCGAAEAPAASAAPAAAKVALNLTDFL
;
A
#
# COMPACT_ATOMS: atom_id res chain seq x y z
N MET A 1 -12.73 -17.40 -2.43
CA MET A 1 -11.31 -17.69 -2.09
C MET A 1 -10.69 -16.63 -1.17
N ILE A 2 -11.26 -15.43 -1.16
CA ILE A 2 -10.85 -14.28 -0.34
C ILE A 2 -10.67 -14.62 1.15
N ASP A 3 -11.68 -15.20 1.80
CA ASP A 3 -11.60 -15.50 3.25
C ASP A 3 -10.46 -16.45 3.61
N LYS A 4 -10.14 -17.41 2.72
CA LYS A 4 -9.03 -18.35 2.92
C LYS A 4 -7.68 -17.65 2.84
N ALA A 5 -7.54 -16.69 1.93
CA ALA A 5 -6.33 -15.88 1.80
C ALA A 5 -6.14 -14.97 3.03
N ILE A 6 -7.22 -14.30 3.46
CA ILE A 6 -7.21 -13.43 4.65
C ILE A 6 -6.88 -14.26 5.90
N ALA A 7 -7.55 -15.41 6.10
CA ALA A 7 -7.28 -16.28 7.25
C ALA A 7 -5.83 -16.76 7.29
N LYS A 8 -5.25 -17.09 6.13
CA LYS A 8 -3.84 -17.47 6.01
C LYS A 8 -2.92 -16.31 6.41
N ILE A 9 -3.14 -15.11 5.88
CA ILE A 9 -2.35 -13.92 6.23
C ILE A 9 -2.44 -13.63 7.73
N ASN A 10 -3.64 -13.66 8.30
CA ASN A 10 -3.84 -13.46 9.74
C ASN A 10 -3.10 -14.50 10.57
N ALA A 11 -3.16 -15.78 10.18
CA ALA A 11 -2.41 -16.84 10.86
C ALA A 11 -0.89 -16.66 10.75
N GLU A 12 -0.39 -16.10 9.66
CA GLU A 12 1.03 -15.78 9.51
C GLU A 12 1.45 -14.57 10.34
N MET A 13 0.63 -13.51 10.43
CA MET A 13 0.88 -12.37 11.32
C MET A 13 0.88 -12.79 12.80
N GLN A 14 -0.01 -13.69 13.19
CA GLN A 14 -0.09 -14.18 14.58
C GLN A 14 1.10 -15.03 15.02
N LYS A 15 1.93 -15.54 14.08
CA LYS A 15 3.16 -16.25 14.44
C LYS A 15 4.21 -15.33 15.04
N ASP A 16 4.18 -14.04 14.68
CA ASP A 16 5.12 -13.04 15.15
C ASP A 16 4.40 -11.68 15.33
N PRO A 17 3.53 -11.57 16.35
CA PRO A 17 2.68 -10.39 16.55
C PRO A 17 3.46 -9.13 16.95
N GLY A 18 4.75 -9.23 17.28
CA GLY A 18 5.60 -8.08 17.58
C GLY A 18 6.25 -7.46 16.33
N ASN A 19 6.06 -8.08 15.16
CA ASN A 19 6.74 -7.69 13.94
C ASN A 19 5.90 -6.74 13.09
N ALA A 20 6.06 -5.44 13.37
CA ALA A 20 5.35 -4.37 12.66
C ALA A 20 5.51 -4.43 11.12
N TYR A 21 6.62 -4.97 10.61
CA TYR A 21 6.83 -5.10 9.16
C TYR A 21 5.92 -6.16 8.54
N LEU A 22 5.79 -7.32 9.20
CA LEU A 22 4.89 -8.38 8.74
C LEU A 22 3.43 -7.95 8.86
N GLU A 23 3.09 -7.18 9.89
CA GLU A 23 1.76 -6.59 10.07
C GLU A 23 1.40 -5.63 8.92
N ILE A 24 2.30 -4.70 8.57
CA ILE A 24 2.10 -3.76 7.44
C ILE A 24 1.91 -4.51 6.12
N ILE A 25 2.76 -5.50 5.84
CA ILE A 25 2.67 -6.31 4.61
C ILE A 25 1.37 -7.13 4.62
N GLY A 26 0.98 -7.67 5.77
CA GLY A 26 -0.24 -8.44 5.92
C GLY A 26 -1.49 -7.60 5.65
N HIS A 27 -1.61 -6.43 6.27
CA HIS A 27 -2.71 -5.51 6.02
C HIS A 27 -2.76 -5.07 4.55
N TYR A 28 -1.61 -4.76 3.95
CA TYR A 28 -1.54 -4.45 2.52
C TYR A 28 -2.14 -5.57 1.67
N LEU A 29 -1.76 -6.83 1.91
CA LEU A 29 -2.26 -7.96 1.13
C LEU A 29 -3.74 -8.26 1.38
N ILE A 30 -4.24 -8.05 2.61
CA ILE A 30 -5.67 -8.15 2.93
C ILE A 30 -6.44 -7.10 2.13
N ASP A 31 -5.97 -5.85 2.10
CA ASP A 31 -6.58 -4.80 1.29
C ASP A 31 -6.58 -5.17 -0.20
N ARG A 32 -5.52 -5.83 -0.69
CA ARG A 32 -5.40 -6.28 -2.09
C ARG A 32 -6.35 -7.45 -2.44
N CYS A 33 -6.82 -8.24 -1.47
CA CYS A 33 -7.75 -9.37 -1.67
C CYS A 33 -9.19 -8.94 -2.05
N ALA A 34 -9.37 -8.14 -3.11
CA ALA A 34 -10.70 -7.73 -3.59
C ALA A 34 -11.33 -8.66 -4.63
N ASP A 35 -10.54 -9.53 -5.24
CA ASP A 35 -10.98 -10.47 -6.26
C ASP A 35 -10.40 -11.87 -6.01
N ASP A 36 -11.11 -12.89 -6.50
CA ASP A 36 -10.73 -14.28 -6.27
C ASP A 36 -9.40 -14.67 -6.93
N LEU A 37 -8.98 -13.99 -8.00
CA LEU A 37 -7.71 -14.27 -8.67
C LEU A 37 -6.53 -13.80 -7.82
N THR A 38 -6.61 -12.58 -7.27
CA THR A 38 -5.63 -12.05 -6.32
C THR A 38 -5.60 -12.89 -5.04
N ALA A 39 -6.77 -13.24 -4.49
CA ALA A 39 -6.87 -14.09 -3.32
C ALA A 39 -6.27 -15.48 -3.55
N ALA A 40 -6.49 -16.09 -4.73
CA ALA A 40 -5.89 -17.38 -5.08
C ALA A 40 -4.36 -17.32 -5.13
N ARG A 41 -3.79 -16.24 -5.68
CA ARG A 41 -2.33 -16.02 -5.72
C ARG A 41 -1.73 -15.87 -4.33
N ILE A 42 -2.41 -15.17 -3.43
CA ILE A 42 -1.99 -14.99 -2.04
C ILE A 42 -2.12 -16.30 -1.24
N ALA A 43 -3.21 -17.04 -1.46
CA ALA A 43 -3.46 -18.31 -0.79
C ALA A 43 -2.55 -19.46 -1.28
N ALA A 44 -1.83 -19.29 -2.39
CA ALA A 44 -0.93 -20.28 -2.95
C ALA A 44 0.08 -20.78 -1.90
N GLY A 45 0.24 -22.10 -1.76
CA GLY A 45 0.96 -22.72 -0.64
C GLY A 45 2.46 -22.40 -0.59
N ASP A 46 3.03 -22.00 -1.71
CA ASP A 46 4.44 -21.60 -1.87
C ASP A 46 4.71 -20.14 -1.48
N LYS A 47 3.67 -19.33 -1.25
CA LYS A 47 3.78 -17.91 -0.88
C LYS A 47 3.51 -17.70 0.61
N SER A 48 4.26 -16.80 1.23
CA SER A 48 4.13 -16.43 2.64
C SER A 48 4.63 -14.99 2.87
N LEU A 49 4.21 -14.37 3.97
CA LEU A 49 4.67 -13.06 4.45
C LEU A 49 6.18 -13.07 4.70
N GLY A 50 6.70 -14.15 5.31
CA GLY A 50 8.14 -14.32 5.52
C GLY A 50 8.92 -14.41 4.21
N GLY A 51 8.35 -15.07 3.19
CA GLY A 51 8.92 -15.10 1.85
C GLY A 51 8.94 -13.72 1.18
N ALA A 52 7.86 -12.95 1.32
CA ALA A 52 7.78 -11.58 0.83
C ALA A 52 8.80 -10.66 1.52
N TRP A 53 8.97 -10.80 2.83
CA TRP A 53 10.00 -10.09 3.59
C TRP A 53 11.41 -10.41 3.11
N ASN A 54 11.72 -11.69 2.86
CA ASN A 54 13.01 -12.10 2.31
C ASN A 54 13.24 -11.52 0.91
N ALA A 55 12.20 -11.39 0.08
CA ALA A 55 12.30 -10.75 -1.23
C ALA A 55 12.61 -9.25 -1.10
N ILE A 56 11.95 -8.53 -0.18
CA ILE A 56 12.25 -7.12 0.13
C ILE A 56 13.70 -6.98 0.60
N MET A 57 14.16 -7.85 1.49
CA MET A 57 15.52 -7.84 2.01
C MET A 57 16.56 -8.10 0.90
N SER A 58 16.26 -9.01 -0.02
CA SER A 58 17.10 -9.26 -1.19
C SER A 58 17.21 -8.02 -2.08
N GLU A 59 16.12 -7.30 -2.26
CA GLU A 59 16.12 -6.07 -3.04
C GLU A 59 16.88 -4.93 -2.34
N ALA A 60 16.66 -4.75 -1.04
CA ALA A 60 17.38 -3.81 -0.20
C ALA A 60 18.90 -4.04 -0.29
N ARG A 61 19.34 -5.30 -0.22
CA ARG A 61 20.77 -5.66 -0.31
C ARG A 61 21.39 -5.30 -1.66
N LYS A 62 20.61 -5.32 -2.75
CA LYS A 62 21.09 -4.94 -4.10
C LYS A 62 21.29 -3.42 -4.22
N THR A 63 20.47 -2.65 -3.55
CA THR A 63 20.51 -1.18 -3.58
C THR A 63 21.31 -0.57 -2.43
N ALA A 64 21.75 -1.40 -1.48
CA ALA A 64 22.51 -0.98 -0.31
C ALA A 64 23.82 -0.29 -0.69
N LYS A 65 24.09 0.85 -0.06
CA LYS A 65 25.38 1.54 -0.10
C LYS A 65 25.92 1.60 1.32
N ASN A 66 27.16 1.16 1.53
CA ASN A 66 27.80 1.13 2.85
C ASN A 66 26.96 0.40 3.92
N GLN A 67 26.44 -0.80 3.61
CA GLN A 67 25.60 -1.62 4.50
C GLN A 67 24.22 -1.03 4.86
N THR A 68 23.84 0.11 4.26
CA THR A 68 22.53 0.75 4.48
C THR A 68 21.78 0.86 3.16
N ALA A 69 20.50 0.50 3.17
CA ALA A 69 19.59 0.66 2.04
C ALA A 69 18.42 1.55 2.45
N VAL A 70 18.06 2.49 1.57
CA VAL A 70 16.83 3.27 1.71
C VAL A 70 15.92 2.85 0.58
N LEU A 71 14.79 2.24 0.94
CA LEU A 71 13.73 1.86 0.01
C LEU A 71 12.55 2.80 0.20
N SER A 72 11.93 3.23 -0.90
CA SER A 72 10.64 3.90 -0.85
C SER A 72 9.54 2.90 -0.52
N SER A 73 8.44 3.37 0.08
CA SER A 73 7.26 2.53 0.32
C SER A 73 6.76 1.88 -0.97
N GLU A 74 6.86 2.59 -2.10
CA GLU A 74 6.52 2.07 -3.43
C GLU A 74 7.39 0.88 -3.84
N ALA A 75 8.72 0.98 -3.67
CA ALA A 75 9.63 -0.12 -3.99
C ALA A 75 9.36 -1.37 -3.14
N VAL A 76 9.04 -1.16 -1.85
CA VAL A 76 8.67 -2.25 -0.93
C VAL A 76 7.41 -2.96 -1.42
N PHE A 77 6.33 -2.22 -1.68
CA PHE A 77 5.06 -2.80 -2.15
C PHE A 77 5.17 -3.42 -3.55
N ASP A 78 5.99 -2.84 -4.43
CA ASP A 78 6.32 -3.43 -5.73
C ASP A 78 6.96 -4.81 -5.62
N THR A 79 7.83 -4.99 -4.63
CA THR A 79 8.48 -6.27 -4.39
C THR A 79 7.53 -7.29 -3.81
N VAL A 80 6.61 -6.86 -2.95
CA VAL A 80 5.51 -7.71 -2.46
C VAL A 80 4.62 -8.13 -3.63
N ASP A 81 4.12 -7.19 -4.44
CA ASP A 81 3.26 -7.50 -5.58
C ASP A 81 3.94 -8.45 -6.57
N ARG A 82 5.22 -8.23 -6.88
CA ARG A 82 6.00 -9.13 -7.74
C ARG A 82 6.18 -10.52 -7.13
N TYR A 83 6.41 -10.61 -5.82
CA TYR A 83 6.59 -11.88 -5.13
C TYR A 83 5.33 -12.75 -5.20
N PHE A 84 4.15 -12.15 -4.98
CA PHE A 84 2.86 -12.84 -5.08
C PHE A 84 2.32 -12.91 -6.53
N GLY A 85 2.97 -12.25 -7.48
CA GLY A 85 2.55 -12.20 -8.87
C GLY A 85 1.22 -11.45 -9.07
N ILE A 86 0.92 -10.46 -8.24
CA ILE A 86 -0.31 -9.67 -8.31
C ILE A 86 -0.07 -8.49 -9.26
N VAL A 87 -1.09 -8.11 -10.04
CA VAL A 87 -1.01 -6.92 -10.90
C VAL A 87 -0.82 -5.68 -10.04
N ARG A 88 -0.08 -4.67 -10.51
CA ARG A 88 0.08 -3.42 -9.76
C ARG A 88 -1.26 -2.70 -9.61
N ASP A 89 -1.52 -2.16 -8.43
CA ASP A 89 -2.68 -1.29 -8.14
C ASP A 89 -2.19 -0.05 -7.39
N THR A 90 -2.21 1.08 -8.10
CA THR A 90 -1.73 2.37 -7.61
C THR A 90 -2.64 2.95 -6.52
N GLY A 91 -3.95 2.67 -6.54
CA GLY A 91 -4.91 3.21 -5.57
C GLY A 91 -4.72 2.60 -4.18
N LYS A 92 -4.60 1.27 -4.10
CA LYS A 92 -4.40 0.58 -2.81
C LYS A 92 -3.04 0.84 -2.19
N ARG A 93 -2.00 1.09 -3.00
CA ARG A 93 -0.68 1.50 -2.49
C ARG A 93 -0.74 2.85 -1.80
N GLN A 94 -1.48 3.79 -2.38
CA GLN A 94 -1.56 5.15 -1.85
C GLN A 94 -2.35 5.19 -0.53
N SER A 95 -3.41 4.37 -0.39
CA SER A 95 -4.15 4.26 0.87
C SER A 95 -3.32 3.64 2.00
N THR A 96 -2.62 2.53 1.73
CA THR A 96 -1.79 1.88 2.76
C THR A 96 -0.58 2.74 3.13
N ALA A 97 0.12 3.33 2.16
CA ALA A 97 1.22 4.25 2.45
C ALA A 97 0.77 5.44 3.32
N ARG A 98 -0.44 5.93 3.10
CA ARG A 98 -1.02 7.04 3.85
C ARG A 98 -1.44 6.65 5.27
N SER A 99 -1.98 5.44 5.45
CA SER A 99 -2.32 4.89 6.77
C SER A 99 -1.08 4.63 7.63
N VAL A 100 0.04 4.25 7.02
CA VAL A 100 1.27 3.86 7.74
C VAL A 100 2.19 5.06 8.01
N CYS A 101 2.31 6.02 7.09
CA CYS A 101 3.22 7.16 7.24
C CYS A 101 2.60 8.39 7.91
N GLY A 102 1.32 8.37 8.31
CA GLY A 102 0.67 9.53 8.93
C GLY A 102 0.72 10.78 8.05
N ALA A 103 0.68 10.61 6.73
CA ALA A 103 0.61 11.74 5.81
C ALA A 103 -0.81 12.30 5.82
N ALA A 104 -0.98 13.41 6.54
CA ALA A 104 -2.01 14.40 6.25
C ALA A 104 -2.16 14.55 4.73
N GLU A 105 -3.39 14.81 4.30
CA GLU A 105 -3.69 15.31 2.95
C GLU A 105 -2.56 16.20 2.43
N ALA A 106 -1.72 15.65 1.55
CA ALA A 106 -1.29 16.43 0.41
C ALA A 106 -2.61 16.94 -0.18
N PRO A 107 -2.83 18.27 -0.20
CA PRO A 107 -4.09 18.80 -0.63
C PRO A 107 -4.34 18.19 -2.00
N ALA A 108 -5.54 17.66 -2.18
CA ALA A 108 -6.04 17.38 -3.50
C ALA A 108 -5.59 18.53 -4.40
N ALA A 109 -5.07 18.19 -5.58
CA ALA A 109 -5.33 19.03 -6.73
C ALA A 109 -6.86 19.07 -6.88
N SER A 110 -7.49 19.86 -6.02
CA SER A 110 -8.79 20.44 -6.22
C SER A 110 -8.62 21.14 -7.55
N ALA A 111 -9.36 20.66 -8.55
CA ALA A 111 -9.68 21.47 -9.69
C ALA A 111 -9.93 22.90 -9.19
N ALA A 112 -9.19 23.86 -9.74
CA ALA A 112 -9.35 25.26 -9.42
C ALA A 112 -10.84 25.56 -9.24
N PRO A 113 -11.29 26.10 -8.09
CA PRO A 113 -12.61 26.67 -8.06
C PRO A 113 -12.59 27.75 -9.13
N ALA A 114 -13.39 27.56 -10.18
CA ALA A 114 -13.65 28.61 -11.15
C ALA A 114 -13.97 29.86 -10.34
N ALA A 115 -13.12 30.89 -10.47
CA ALA A 115 -13.28 32.13 -9.76
C ALA A 115 -14.69 32.66 -10.04
N ALA A 116 -15.58 32.51 -9.07
CA ALA A 116 -16.87 33.16 -9.10
C ALA A 116 -16.57 34.65 -9.02
N LYS A 117 -16.60 35.32 -10.18
CA LYS A 117 -16.59 36.77 -10.24
C LYS A 117 -17.89 37.22 -9.57
N VAL A 118 -17.83 37.56 -8.29
CA VAL A 118 -18.88 38.33 -7.63
C VAL A 118 -18.88 39.68 -8.34
N ALA A 119 -19.85 39.88 -9.23
CA ALA A 119 -20.12 41.18 -9.81
C ALA A 119 -20.75 42.05 -8.71
N LEU A 120 -19.95 42.92 -8.09
CA LEU A 120 -20.48 44.00 -7.28
C LEU A 120 -21.08 45.04 -8.23
N ASN A 121 -22.41 45.07 -8.34
CA ASN A 121 -23.11 46.12 -9.08
C ASN A 121 -23.27 47.34 -8.17
N LEU A 122 -22.89 48.52 -8.65
CA LEU A 122 -23.00 49.79 -7.93
C LEU A 122 -24.45 50.21 -7.63
N THR A 123 -25.44 49.54 -8.23
CA THR A 123 -26.87 49.73 -7.93
C THR A 123 -27.31 49.07 -6.62
N ASP A 124 -26.50 48.20 -6.02
CA ASP A 124 -26.81 47.58 -4.71
C ASP A 124 -26.47 48.49 -3.50
N PHE A 125 -25.91 49.69 -3.72
CA PHE A 125 -25.48 50.62 -2.67
C PHE A 125 -26.11 52.04 -2.75
N LEU A 126 -27.21 52.21 -3.50
CA LEU A 126 -27.99 53.46 -3.56
C LEU A 126 -29.42 53.27 -3.09
#